data_AF-A0A3G1KF81-F1
#
_entry.id   AF-A0A3G1KF81-F1
#
_cell.length_a   1.000
_cell.length_b   1.000
_cell.length_c   1.000
_cell.angle_alpha   90.00
_cell.angle_beta   90.00
_cell.angle_gamma   90.00
#
_symmetry.space_group_name_H-M   'P 1'
#
loop_
_entity.id
_entity.type
_entity.pdbx_description
1 polymer ?
#
loop_
_entity_poly.entity_id
_entity_poly.type
_entity_poly.pdbx_seq_one_letter_code
_entity_poly.pdbx_strand_id
1 'polypeptide(L)' 'PRRYIIFSDFMILWNNLSSMGSMMTIMFMFMFIFTMMEMIMFKRKIMFIIKTNNNEWKMNIPINNHTNMEKNLIFNK' A
#
# COMPACT_ATOMS: atom_id res chain seq x y z
N PRO A 1 9.76 -29.74 12.10
CA PRO A 1 10.73 -28.95 12.92
C PRO A 1 11.33 -27.85 12.03
N ARG A 2 11.56 -26.62 12.53
CA ARG A 2 11.98 -25.46 11.70
C ARG A 2 13.51 -25.42 11.53
N ARG A 3 14.00 -24.86 10.41
CA ARG A 3 15.43 -24.67 10.06
C ARG A 3 16.18 -25.95 9.65
N TYR A 4 15.58 -26.77 8.80
CA TYR A 4 16.25 -27.93 8.20
C TYR A 4 16.70 -27.57 6.78
N ILE A 5 17.95 -27.87 6.48
CA ILE A 5 18.51 -27.74 5.13
C ILE A 5 18.03 -28.90 4.25
N ILE A 6 17.90 -30.09 4.84
CA ILE A 6 17.44 -31.31 4.19
C ILE A 6 16.11 -31.70 4.83
N PHE A 7 15.10 -31.91 4.01
CA PHE A 7 13.77 -32.35 4.42
C PHE A 7 13.44 -33.69 3.75
N SER A 8 12.52 -34.46 4.33
CA SER A 8 12.03 -35.71 3.75
C SER A 8 11.30 -35.46 2.42
N ASP A 9 11.36 -36.42 1.50
CA ASP A 9 10.74 -36.31 0.16
C ASP A 9 9.24 -35.96 0.19
N PHE A 10 8.51 -36.34 1.24
CA PHE A 10 7.10 -35.97 1.43
C PHE A 10 6.83 -34.46 1.46
N MET A 11 7.84 -33.65 1.78
CA MET A 11 7.71 -32.18 1.87
C MET A 11 8.10 -31.43 0.59
N ILE A 12 8.56 -32.14 -0.45
CA ILE A 12 9.00 -31.53 -1.71
C ILE A 12 7.88 -30.70 -2.36
N LEU A 13 6.65 -31.22 -2.40
CA LEU A 13 5.51 -30.54 -3.02
C LEU A 13 5.27 -29.16 -2.39
N TRP A 14 5.17 -29.10 -1.07
CA TRP A 14 4.89 -27.87 -0.33
C TRP A 14 6.05 -26.88 -0.39
N ASN A 15 7.29 -27.38 -0.39
CA ASN A 15 8.46 -26.53 -0.52
C ASN A 15 8.55 -25.88 -1.92
N ASN A 16 8.22 -26.63 -2.97
CA ASN A 16 8.19 -26.11 -4.34
C ASN A 16 7.07 -25.09 -4.55
N LEU A 17 5.89 -25.33 -3.96
CA LEU A 17 4.81 -24.35 -3.97
C LEU A 17 5.21 -23.06 -3.23
N SER A 18 5.83 -23.21 -2.05
CA SER A 18 6.29 -22.08 -1.25
C SER A 18 7.40 -21.29 -1.94
N SER A 19 8.34 -21.95 -2.62
CA SER A 19 9.42 -21.27 -3.35
C SER A 19 8.88 -20.49 -4.54
N MET A 20 7.94 -21.06 -5.29
CA MET A 20 7.24 -20.35 -6.37
C MET A 20 6.49 -19.13 -5.83
N GLY A 21 5.82 -19.24 -4.68
CA GLY A 21 5.20 -18.11 -3.99
C GLY A 21 6.20 -17.01 -3.62
N SER A 22 7.37 -17.39 -3.10
CA SER A 22 8.42 -16.41 -2.74
C SER A 22 8.99 -15.66 -3.96
N MET A 23 9.07 -16.31 -5.12
CA MET A 23 9.48 -15.63 -6.34
C MET A 23 8.43 -14.60 -6.77
N MET A 24 7.14 -14.95 -6.66
CA MET A 24 6.04 -14.04 -6.99
C MET A 24 6.01 -12.81 -6.07
N THR A 25 6.30 -12.96 -4.77
CA THR A 25 6.33 -11.81 -3.85
C THR A 25 7.47 -10.85 -4.16
N ILE A 26 8.63 -11.36 -4.58
CA ILE A 26 9.75 -10.52 -5.03
C ILE A 26 9.37 -9.72 -6.28
N MET A 27 8.73 -10.36 -7.27
CA MET A 27 8.27 -9.66 -8.46
C MET A 27 7.23 -8.59 -8.12
N PHE A 28 6.30 -8.88 -7.19
CA PHE A 28 5.32 -7.90 -6.72
C PHE A 28 5.98 -6.70 -6.03
N MET A 29 7.02 -6.91 -5.23
CA MET A 29 7.77 -5.82 -4.59
C MET A 29 8.38 -4.87 -5.63
N PHE A 30 8.98 -5.40 -6.70
CA PHE A 30 9.51 -4.55 -7.77
C PHE A 30 8.41 -3.75 -8.47
N MET A 31 7.29 -4.40 -8.81
CA MET A 31 6.13 -3.71 -9.41
C MET A 31 5.62 -2.59 -8.52
N PHE A 32 5.52 -2.83 -7.21
CA PHE A 32 5.08 -1.82 -6.26
C PHE A 32 6.01 -0.59 -6.26
N ILE A 33 7.33 -0.80 -6.23
CA ILE A 33 8.31 0.29 -6.28
C ILE A 33 8.18 1.09 -7.57
N PHE A 34 8.02 0.42 -8.72
CA PHE A 34 7.86 1.11 -10.01
C PHE A 34 6.59 1.95 -10.05
N THR A 35 5.47 1.44 -9.53
CA THR A 35 4.21 2.23 -9.50
C THR A 35 4.33 3.48 -8.62
N MET A 36 5.04 3.40 -7.50
CA MET A 36 5.30 4.57 -6.65
C MET A 36 6.17 5.60 -7.37
N MET A 37 7.24 5.15 -8.02
CA MET A 37 8.13 6.03 -8.79
C MET A 37 7.38 6.74 -9.92
N GLU A 38 6.53 6.01 -10.66
CA GLU A 38 5.71 6.56 -11.73
C GLU A 38 4.76 7.67 -11.22
N MET A 39 4.08 7.42 -10.10
CA MET A 39 3.12 8.36 -9.52
C MET A 39 3.76 9.66 -9.02
N ILE A 40 5.03 9.63 -8.60
CA ILE A 40 5.77 10.84 -8.19
C ILE A 40 6.20 11.65 -9.42
N MET A 41 6.64 10.98 -10.50
CA MET A 41 7.17 11.65 -11.69
C MET A 41 6.07 12.25 -12.57
N PHE A 42 4.92 11.58 -12.69
CA PHE A 42 3.82 12.02 -13.54
C PHE A 42 2.68 12.67 -12.74
N LYS A 43 2.41 13.95 -12.98
CA LYS A 43 1.25 14.65 -12.40
C LYS A 43 -0.04 14.20 -13.08
N ARG A 44 -0.76 13.25 -12.49
CA ARG A 44 -2.10 12.82 -12.93
C ARG A 44 -3.19 13.56 -12.17
N LYS A 45 -4.30 13.87 -12.85
CA LYS A 45 -5.50 14.45 -12.21
C LYS A 45 -6.27 13.38 -11.45
N ILE A 46 -6.72 13.71 -10.24
CA ILE A 46 -7.58 12.85 -9.43
C ILE A 46 -8.98 12.81 -10.06
N MET A 47 -9.47 11.61 -10.40
CA MET A 47 -10.81 11.44 -11.00
C MET A 47 -11.93 11.39 -9.94
N PHE A 48 -11.68 10.76 -8.80
CA PHE A 48 -12.66 10.62 -7.72
C PHE A 48 -11.99 10.81 -6.36
N ILE A 49 -12.68 11.51 -5.46
CA ILE A 49 -12.25 11.74 -4.07
C ILE A 49 -13.19 10.97 -3.15
N ILE A 50 -12.62 10.32 -2.14
CA ILE A 50 -13.36 9.57 -1.13
C ILE A 50 -14.22 10.54 -0.31
N LYS A 51 -15.55 10.34 -0.31
CA LYS A 51 -16.47 11.10 0.53
C LYS A 51 -16.54 10.47 1.92
N THR A 52 -15.70 10.94 2.85
CA THR A 52 -15.75 10.53 4.26
C THR A 52 -16.01 11.72 5.17
N ASN A 53 -16.46 11.44 6.40
CA ASN A 53 -16.68 12.47 7.40
C ASN A 53 -15.38 13.02 8.03
N ASN A 54 -14.24 12.39 7.77
CA ASN A 54 -12.95 12.89 8.28
C ASN A 54 -12.52 14.15 7.54
N ASN A 55 -11.96 15.10 8.28
CA ASN A 55 -11.62 16.41 7.74
C ASN A 55 -10.46 16.36 6.73
N GLU A 56 -9.56 15.39 6.87
CA GLU A 56 -8.41 15.19 5.98
C GLU A 56 -8.83 15.01 4.51
N TRP A 57 -9.90 14.25 4.27
CA TRP A 57 -10.41 13.95 2.93
C TRP A 57 -11.28 15.07 2.33
N LYS A 58 -11.61 16.10 3.12
CA LYS A 58 -12.35 17.28 2.68
C LYS A 58 -11.43 18.43 2.22
N MET A 59 -10.16 18.39 2.59
CA MET A 59 -9.19 19.42 2.22
C MET A 59 -8.72 19.26 0.77
N ASN A 60 -8.07 20.32 0.26
CA ASN A 60 -7.42 20.29 -1.05
C ASN A 60 -6.29 19.25 -1.10
N ILE A 61 -6.03 18.73 -2.30
CA ILE A 61 -4.96 17.76 -2.57
C ILE A 61 -4.05 18.37 -3.64
N PRO A 62 -2.85 18.87 -3.31
CA PRO A 62 -2.20 18.88 -1.99
C PRO A 62 -2.81 19.90 -1.02
N ILE A 63 -2.57 19.66 0.28
CA ILE A 63 -3.02 20.52 1.38
C ILE A 63 -2.19 21.80 1.36
N ASN A 64 -2.83 22.96 1.54
CA ASN A 64 -2.13 24.24 1.71
C ASN A 64 -1.42 24.32 3.07
N ASN A 65 -0.33 25.07 3.17
CA ASN A 65 0.46 25.17 4.42
C ASN A 65 -0.35 25.63 5.65
N HIS A 66 -1.35 26.49 5.46
CA HIS A 66 -2.20 27.02 6.53
C HIS A 66 -3.69 26.74 6.24
N THR A 67 -4.09 25.47 6.25
CA THR A 67 -5.49 25.07 5.99
C THR A 67 -6.44 25.31 7.17
N ASN A 68 -5.97 25.17 8.40
CA ASN A 68 -6.85 25.20 9.59
C ASN A 68 -6.77 26.56 10.31
N MET A 69 -7.11 27.65 9.61
CA MET A 69 -7.11 29.00 10.20
C MET A 69 -8.23 29.18 11.25
N GLU A 70 -9.33 28.44 11.11
CA GLU A 70 -10.46 28.43 12.05
C GLU A 70 -10.63 27.05 12.68
N LYS A 71 -11.21 27.01 13.88
CA LYS A 71 -11.47 25.75 14.58
C LYS A 71 -12.64 25.03 13.91
N ASN A 72 -12.40 23.81 13.42
CA ASN A 72 -13.48 22.99 12.89
C ASN A 72 -14.46 22.60 14.01
N LEU A 73 -15.76 22.81 13.77
CA LEU A 73 -16.82 22.45 14.71
C LEU A 73 -17.14 20.97 14.54
N ILE A 74 -16.66 20.16 15.49
CA ILE A 74 -17.03 18.75 15.60
C ILE A 74 -18.28 18.69 16.47
N PHE A 75 -19.44 18.48 15.85
CA PHE A 75 -20.64 18.11 16.59
C PHE A 75 -20.57 16.62 16.89
N ASN A 76 -20.22 16.29 18.13
CA ASN A 76 -20.49 14.96 18.66
C ASN A 76 -21.99 14.89 18.96
N LYS A 77 -22.70 14.02 18.26
CA LYS A 77 -24.04 13.60 18.65
C LYS A 77 -23.95 12.61 19.80
#